data_AF-A0A0G2J7M3-F1
#
_entry.id   AF-A0A0G2J7M3-F1
#
_cell.length_a   1.000
_cell.length_b   1.000
_cell.length_c   1.000
_cell.angle_alpha   90.00
_cell.angle_beta   90.00
_cell.angle_gamma   90.00
#
_symmetry.space_group_name_H-M   'P 1'
#
loop_
_entity.id
_entity.type
_entity.pdbx_description
1 polymer ?
#
loop_
_entity_poly.entity_id
_entity_poly.type
_entity_poly.pdbx_seq_one_letter_code
_entity_poly.pdbx_strand_id
1 'polypeptide(L)'
;MSSLTSGQVFTGAKWNYQIVNALTGDGTHSSTVFKAKVLQKDGVLDAPQWFATLHQAGESLKRECEIYRLPSIASGACSRKMYDVIANPMNIGNSDDGSIPYVAFEWLETTLQDVKYQPSMHIYAIIRTVAKTALTSCAILADRQLVNTGRTPDLKKGWHSLISLDYKPANFLLSGIETDDITAKVGDLGHNE
;
A
#
# COMPACT_ATOMS: atom_id res chain seq x y z
N MET A 1 4.84 0.03 -24.80
CA MET A 1 4.13 0.27 -23.53
C MET A 1 3.76 1.74 -23.49
N SER A 2 2.48 2.07 -23.32
CA SER A 2 2.04 3.46 -23.22
C SER A 2 2.53 4.04 -21.91
N SER A 3 3.53 4.92 -21.94
CA SER A 3 4.05 5.58 -20.75
C SER A 3 3.04 6.61 -20.28
N LEU A 4 2.50 6.44 -19.06
CA LEU A 4 1.71 7.49 -18.43
C LEU A 4 2.57 8.74 -18.26
N THR A 5 2.00 9.90 -18.57
CA THR A 5 2.73 11.17 -18.57
C THR A 5 2.36 11.99 -17.33
N SER A 6 3.31 12.79 -16.85
CA SER A 6 3.05 13.78 -15.81
C SER A 6 1.91 14.70 -16.24
N GLY A 7 1.01 15.02 -15.32
CA GLY A 7 -0.18 15.84 -15.56
C GLY A 7 -1.44 15.06 -15.91
N GLN A 8 -1.34 13.77 -16.29
CA GLN A 8 -2.50 12.94 -16.58
C GLN A 8 -3.38 12.75 -15.34
N VAL A 9 -4.70 12.91 -15.50
CA VAL A 9 -5.68 12.78 -14.41
C VAL A 9 -6.46 11.48 -14.53
N PHE A 10 -6.57 10.77 -13.41
CA PHE A 10 -7.32 9.55 -13.24
C PHE A 10 -8.56 9.81 -12.37
N THR A 11 -9.72 9.37 -12.83
CA THR A 11 -10.98 9.53 -12.12
C THR A 11 -11.22 8.32 -11.22
N GLY A 12 -11.03 8.46 -9.91
CA GLY A 12 -11.41 7.46 -8.93
C GLY A 12 -12.87 7.56 -8.51
N ALA A 13 -13.34 6.58 -7.74
CA ALA A 13 -14.63 6.64 -7.08
C ALA A 13 -14.71 7.83 -6.11
N LYS A 14 -13.67 8.02 -5.27
CA LYS A 14 -13.64 9.03 -4.21
C LYS A 14 -13.06 10.36 -4.68
N TRP A 15 -11.90 10.33 -5.34
CA TRP A 15 -11.16 11.53 -5.74
C TRP A 15 -10.62 11.41 -7.16
N ASN A 16 -10.14 12.53 -7.67
CA ASN A 16 -9.36 12.55 -8.91
C ASN A 16 -7.86 12.50 -8.55
N TYR A 17 -7.04 11.91 -9.41
CA TYR A 17 -5.61 11.70 -9.14
C TYR A 17 -4.78 12.18 -10.31
N GLN A 18 -3.98 13.22 -10.11
CA GLN A 18 -3.09 13.74 -11.15
C GLN A 18 -1.69 13.15 -10.98
N ILE A 19 -1.18 12.45 -12.00
CA ILE A 19 0.19 11.93 -11.98
C ILE A 19 1.19 13.08 -11.88
N VAL A 20 2.08 12.99 -10.92
CA VAL A 20 3.21 13.91 -10.76
C VAL A 20 4.43 13.31 -11.46
N ASN A 21 4.82 12.10 -11.05
CA ASN A 21 5.98 11.40 -11.60
C ASN A 21 5.86 9.89 -11.35
N ALA A 22 6.55 9.10 -12.17
CA ALA A 22 6.81 7.70 -11.85
C ALA A 22 7.78 7.59 -10.68
N LEU A 23 7.56 6.61 -9.81
CA LEU A 23 8.50 6.22 -8.76
C LEU A 23 9.34 5.07 -9.30
N THR A 24 10.65 5.21 -9.20
CA THR A 24 11.58 4.13 -9.51
C THR A 24 11.61 3.18 -8.31
N GLY A 25 11.10 1.97 -8.49
CA GLY A 25 11.27 0.90 -7.49
C GLY A 25 12.71 0.37 -7.47
N ASP A 26 12.95 -0.60 -6.59
CA ASP A 26 14.24 -1.32 -6.47
C ASP A 26 14.56 -2.28 -7.63
N GLY A 27 13.73 -2.28 -8.69
CA GLY A 27 13.84 -3.17 -9.85
C GLY A 27 13.32 -4.59 -9.61
N THR A 28 12.84 -4.92 -8.41
CA THR A 28 12.32 -6.26 -8.09
C THR A 28 10.79 -6.35 -8.26
N HIS A 29 10.08 -5.23 -8.21
CA HIS A 29 8.63 -5.19 -8.39
C HIS A 29 8.25 -5.06 -9.87
N SER A 30 7.35 -5.93 -10.33
CA SER A 30 6.78 -5.89 -11.68
C SER A 30 5.75 -4.77 -11.90
N SER A 31 5.35 -4.09 -10.82
CA SER A 31 4.29 -3.08 -10.84
C SER A 31 4.87 -1.68 -10.97
N THR A 32 4.37 -0.90 -11.93
CA THR A 32 4.74 0.52 -12.04
C THR A 32 3.98 1.31 -11.00
N VAL A 33 4.69 2.13 -10.23
CA VAL A 33 4.11 2.99 -9.19
C VAL A 33 4.30 4.45 -9.58
N PHE A 34 3.27 5.26 -9.40
CA PHE A 34 3.31 6.70 -9.65
C PHE A 34 2.99 7.46 -8.38
N LYS A 35 3.68 8.59 -8.16
CA LYS A 35 3.21 9.60 -7.22
C LYS A 35 2.11 10.42 -7.90
N ALA A 36 0.98 10.55 -7.24
CA ALA A 36 -0.15 11.32 -7.73
C ALA A 36 -0.59 12.37 -6.71
N LYS A 37 -0.98 13.55 -7.18
CA LYS A 37 -1.64 14.57 -6.37
C LYS A 37 -3.14 14.22 -6.29
N VAL A 38 -3.68 14.18 -5.08
CA VAL A 38 -5.13 14.02 -4.90
C VAL A 38 -5.81 15.35 -5.22
N LEU A 39 -6.80 15.29 -6.11
CA LEU A 39 -7.59 16.43 -6.56
C LEU A 39 -9.02 16.30 -6.08
N GLN A 40 -9.63 17.44 -5.81
CA GLN A 40 -11.04 17.51 -5.47
C GLN A 40 -11.89 17.03 -6.66
N LYS A 41 -12.91 16.24 -6.32
CA LYS A 41 -13.93 15.79 -7.25
C LYS A 41 -15.20 16.57 -6.95
N ASP A 42 -15.91 16.98 -8.00
CA ASP A 42 -17.14 17.76 -7.85
C ASP A 42 -18.12 17.04 -6.92
N GLY A 43 -18.62 17.76 -5.91
CA GLY A 43 -19.53 17.23 -4.90
C GLY A 43 -18.86 16.52 -3.70
N VAL A 44 -17.52 16.38 -3.67
CA VAL A 44 -16.78 15.83 -2.52
C VAL A 44 -16.03 16.97 -1.83
N LEU A 45 -16.47 17.38 -0.64
CA LEU A 45 -15.92 18.54 0.08
C LEU A 45 -14.59 18.27 0.82
N ASP A 46 -14.25 17.01 1.03
CA ASP A 46 -13.11 16.62 1.89
C ASP A 46 -11.96 15.99 1.11
N ALA A 47 -11.70 16.47 -0.12
CA ALA A 47 -10.55 16.01 -0.88
C ALA A 47 -9.28 16.53 -0.22
N PRO A 48 -8.41 15.65 0.28
CA PRO A 48 -7.35 16.12 1.13
C PRO A 48 -6.11 16.51 0.30
N GLN A 49 -5.37 17.54 0.73
CA GLN A 49 -4.31 18.18 -0.06
C GLN A 49 -2.95 17.41 -0.03
N TRP A 50 -2.97 16.09 0.02
CA TRP A 50 -1.77 15.25 0.07
C TRP A 50 -1.63 14.39 -1.21
N PHE A 51 -0.57 13.58 -1.25
CA PHE A 51 -0.23 12.74 -2.40
C PHE A 51 -0.74 11.31 -2.20
N ALA A 52 -0.93 10.55 -3.26
CA ALA A 52 -1.19 9.12 -3.21
C ALA A 52 -0.16 8.37 -4.06
N THR A 53 0.00 7.07 -3.83
CA THR A 53 0.67 6.20 -4.81
C THR A 53 -0.37 5.51 -5.69
N LEU A 54 -0.22 5.60 -7.01
CA LEU A 54 -1.01 4.84 -7.97
C LEU A 54 -0.20 3.62 -8.42
N HIS A 55 -0.70 2.45 -8.10
CA HIS A 55 -0.11 1.18 -8.51
C HIS A 55 -0.86 0.67 -9.74
N GLN A 56 -0.10 0.34 -10.77
CA GLN A 56 -0.64 -0.31 -11.97
C GLN A 56 -0.85 -1.81 -11.69
N ALA A 57 -2.08 -2.32 -11.80
CA ALA A 57 -2.36 -3.73 -11.49
C ALA A 57 -1.74 -4.75 -12.45
N GLY A 58 -0.89 -5.59 -11.89
CA GLY A 58 -0.71 -6.98 -12.32
C GLY A 58 -1.59 -7.94 -11.51
N GLU A 59 -1.44 -9.24 -11.74
CA GLU A 59 -2.12 -10.29 -10.95
C GLU A 59 -1.79 -10.22 -9.45
N SER A 60 -0.54 -9.86 -9.11
CA SER A 60 -0.11 -9.64 -7.72
C SER A 60 -0.91 -8.55 -7.02
N LEU A 61 -1.23 -7.46 -7.72
CA LEU A 61 -1.96 -6.33 -7.15
C LEU A 61 -3.44 -6.67 -6.89
N LYS A 62 -4.04 -7.58 -7.67
CA LYS A 62 -5.43 -8.03 -7.42
C LYS A 62 -5.56 -8.69 -6.06
N ARG A 63 -4.64 -9.61 -5.73
CA ARG A 63 -4.60 -10.27 -4.42
C ARG A 63 -4.32 -9.28 -3.30
N GLU A 64 -3.35 -8.38 -3.53
CA GLU A 64 -3.05 -7.30 -2.57
C GLU A 64 -4.31 -6.46 -2.28
N CYS A 65 -5.09 -6.08 -3.30
CA CYS A 65 -6.35 -5.34 -3.12
C CYS A 65 -7.37 -6.09 -2.26
N GLU A 66 -7.51 -7.40 -2.45
CA GLU A 66 -8.42 -8.22 -1.65
C GLU A 66 -8.03 -8.19 -0.17
N ILE A 67 -6.72 -8.24 0.11
CA ILE A 67 -6.20 -8.16 1.48
C ILE A 67 -6.47 -6.78 2.09
N TYR A 68 -6.26 -5.68 1.35
CA TYR A 68 -6.57 -4.33 1.86
C TYR A 68 -8.06 -4.06 2.07
N ARG A 69 -8.95 -4.81 1.40
CA ARG A 69 -10.41 -4.72 1.62
C ARG A 69 -10.85 -5.41 2.90
N LEU A 70 -10.00 -6.23 3.51
CA LEU A 70 -10.33 -6.92 4.74
C LEU A 70 -10.53 -5.91 5.90
N PRO A 71 -11.63 -5.99 6.67
CA PRO A 71 -11.97 -4.95 7.67
C PRO A 71 -10.84 -4.61 8.65
N SER A 72 -10.20 -5.61 9.27
CA SER A 72 -9.09 -5.39 10.20
C SER A 72 -7.83 -4.79 9.58
N ILE A 73 -7.63 -4.94 8.26
CA ILE A 73 -6.53 -4.32 7.53
C ILE A 73 -6.92 -2.89 7.17
N ALA A 74 -8.12 -2.69 6.63
CA ALA A 74 -8.66 -1.38 6.27
C ALA A 74 -8.77 -0.42 7.48
N SER A 75 -9.11 -0.94 8.67
CA SER A 75 -9.17 -0.17 9.91
C SER A 75 -7.85 -0.15 10.68
N GLY A 76 -6.86 -0.97 10.29
CA GLY A 76 -5.61 -1.15 11.01
C GLY A 76 -4.69 0.06 10.85
N ALA A 77 -4.19 0.60 11.96
CA ALA A 77 -3.24 1.72 11.92
C ALA A 77 -1.86 1.31 11.35
N CYS A 78 -1.52 0.02 11.43
CA CYS A 78 -0.23 -0.52 11.00
C CYS A 78 -0.17 -0.87 9.51
N SER A 79 -1.29 -0.77 8.77
CA SER A 79 -1.35 -1.06 7.35
C SER A 79 -1.57 0.21 6.56
N ARG A 80 -0.91 0.32 5.40
CA ARG A 80 -1.13 1.43 4.48
C ARG A 80 -2.61 1.49 4.07
N LYS A 81 -3.21 2.68 4.01
CA LYS A 81 -4.61 2.75 3.55
C LYS A 81 -4.71 2.58 2.03
N MET A 82 -5.66 1.76 1.58
CA MET A 82 -6.12 1.75 0.20
C MET A 82 -7.30 2.71 0.08
N TYR A 83 -7.19 3.73 -0.75
CA TYR A 83 -8.26 4.72 -0.92
C TYR A 83 -9.26 4.32 -1.97
N ASP A 84 -8.76 3.87 -3.13
CA ASP A 84 -9.58 3.73 -4.32
C ASP A 84 -9.06 2.65 -5.27
N VAL A 85 -9.97 2.11 -6.07
CA VAL A 85 -9.66 1.23 -7.19
C VAL A 85 -10.20 1.92 -8.44
N ILE A 86 -9.29 2.29 -9.34
CA ILE A 86 -9.56 3.16 -10.47
C ILE A 86 -9.62 2.32 -11.75
N ALA A 87 -10.71 2.47 -12.50
CA ALA A 87 -10.86 1.83 -13.80
C ALA A 87 -9.89 2.44 -14.82
N ASN A 88 -9.48 1.65 -15.82
CA ASN A 88 -8.60 2.15 -16.86
C ASN A 88 -9.34 3.22 -17.71
N PRO A 89 -8.84 4.48 -17.75
CA PRO A 89 -9.49 5.55 -18.51
C PRO A 89 -9.48 5.33 -20.03
N MET A 90 -8.65 4.41 -20.54
CA MET A 90 -8.54 4.09 -21.97
C MET A 90 -9.54 3.01 -22.45
N ASN A 91 -10.33 2.40 -21.56
CA ASN A 91 -11.27 1.31 -21.88
C ASN A 91 -12.72 1.77 -22.03
N ILE A 92 -12.96 3.03 -22.38
CA ILE A 92 -14.30 3.53 -22.73
C ILE A 92 -14.66 3.03 -24.14
N GLY A 93 -15.02 1.75 -24.27
CA GLY A 93 -15.56 1.20 -25.53
C GLY A 93 -15.36 -0.29 -25.79
N ASN A 94 -14.40 -0.96 -25.15
CA ASN A 94 -14.15 -2.40 -25.30
C ASN A 94 -14.11 -3.07 -23.93
N SER A 95 -15.20 -3.76 -23.59
CA SER A 95 -15.43 -4.35 -22.27
C SER A 95 -14.73 -5.70 -22.02
N ASP A 96 -13.76 -6.12 -22.84
CA ASP A 96 -13.22 -7.49 -22.78
C ASP A 96 -11.70 -7.64 -22.89
N ASP A 97 -10.91 -6.56 -22.91
CA ASP A 97 -9.46 -6.71 -22.73
C ASP A 97 -9.11 -6.36 -21.28
N GLY A 98 -8.58 -7.34 -20.55
CA GLY A 98 -8.27 -7.35 -19.11
C GLY A 98 -7.22 -6.32 -18.66
N SER A 99 -7.39 -5.07 -19.07
CA SER A 99 -6.46 -3.96 -18.95
C SER A 99 -6.56 -3.30 -17.59
N ILE A 100 -5.73 -3.83 -16.70
CA ILE A 100 -4.99 -3.17 -15.62
C ILE A 100 -5.73 -2.06 -14.84
N PRO A 101 -6.44 -2.42 -13.75
CA PRO A 101 -6.98 -1.45 -12.79
C PRO A 101 -5.85 -0.73 -12.04
N TYR A 102 -5.96 0.58 -11.85
CA TYR A 102 -5.03 1.29 -10.97
C TYR A 102 -5.55 1.25 -9.53
N VAL A 103 -4.65 1.26 -8.55
CA VAL A 103 -5.02 1.26 -7.14
C VAL A 103 -4.33 2.42 -6.45
N ALA A 104 -5.12 3.24 -5.75
CA ALA A 104 -4.64 4.39 -5.02
C ALA A 104 -4.40 4.04 -3.56
N PHE A 105 -3.17 4.23 -3.08
CA PHE A 105 -2.78 4.03 -1.70
C PHE A 105 -2.28 5.32 -1.02
N GLU A 106 -2.26 5.29 0.31
CA GLU A 106 -1.64 6.27 1.20
C GLU A 106 -0.18 6.52 0.83
N TRP A 107 0.13 7.81 0.67
CA TRP A 107 1.50 8.25 0.51
C TRP A 107 2.21 8.27 1.85
N LEU A 108 3.37 7.64 1.87
CA LEU A 108 4.38 7.76 2.91
C LEU A 108 5.68 8.21 2.23
N GLU A 109 6.43 9.07 2.90
CA GLU A 109 7.51 9.85 2.30
C GLU A 109 8.73 9.03 1.92
N THR A 110 8.99 7.94 2.67
CA THR A 110 10.15 7.09 2.49
C THR A 110 9.86 5.64 2.88
N THR A 111 10.76 4.73 2.54
CA THR A 111 10.78 3.38 3.12
C THR A 111 11.85 3.28 4.21
N LEU A 112 11.81 2.24 5.05
CA LEU A 112 12.88 1.93 5.99
C LEU A 112 14.20 1.59 5.27
N GLN A 113 14.14 1.03 4.06
CA GLN A 113 15.33 0.76 3.25
C GLN A 113 16.11 2.03 2.91
N ASP A 114 15.40 3.13 2.72
CA ASP A 114 15.99 4.42 2.33
C ASP A 114 16.49 5.23 3.55
N VAL A 115 16.11 4.84 4.77
CA VAL A 115 16.55 5.51 5.99
C VAL A 115 18.02 5.22 6.25
N LYS A 116 18.85 6.26 6.25
CA LYS A 116 20.27 6.16 6.62
C LYS A 116 20.40 5.96 8.12
N TYR A 117 21.06 4.89 8.53
CA TYR A 117 21.36 4.67 9.94
C TYR A 117 22.35 5.73 10.45
N GLN A 118 21.93 6.49 11.46
CA GLN A 118 22.78 7.41 12.21
C GLN A 118 22.41 7.36 13.69
N PRO A 119 23.34 6.98 14.60
CA PRO A 119 23.06 6.88 16.03
C PRO A 119 22.57 8.23 16.59
N SER A 120 21.31 8.26 16.99
CA SER A 120 20.62 9.45 17.51
C SER A 120 19.37 9.03 18.28
N MET A 121 18.81 9.91 19.11
CA MET A 121 17.48 9.64 19.71
C MET A 121 16.40 9.43 18.64
N HIS A 122 16.57 10.08 17.49
CA HIS A 122 15.65 10.01 16.37
C HIS A 122 15.62 8.62 15.73
N ILE A 123 16.78 8.00 15.44
CA ILE A 123 16.81 6.64 14.86
C ILE A 123 16.18 5.60 15.79
N TYR A 124 16.32 5.75 17.11
CA TYR A 124 15.66 4.85 18.07
C TYR A 124 14.14 5.02 18.08
N ALA A 125 13.63 6.24 17.87
CA ALA A 125 12.21 6.48 17.71
C ALA A 125 11.66 5.81 16.43
N ILE A 126 12.41 5.87 15.32
CA ILE A 126 12.07 5.15 14.08
C ILE A 126 12.05 3.63 14.35
N ILE A 127 13.11 3.06 14.93
CA ILE A 127 13.21 1.62 15.24
C ILE A 127 12.04 1.17 16.11
N ARG A 128 11.72 1.93 17.17
CA ARG A 128 10.60 1.62 18.07
C ARG A 128 9.28 1.61 17.32
N THR A 129 9.06 2.60 16.45
CA THR A 129 7.81 2.74 15.70
C THR A 129 7.65 1.63 14.67
N VAL A 130 8.72 1.27 13.95
CA VAL A 130 8.76 0.13 13.02
C VAL A 130 8.48 -1.18 13.75
N ALA A 131 9.20 -1.45 14.85
CA ALA A 131 9.03 -2.69 15.61
C ALA A 131 7.61 -2.83 16.16
N LYS A 132 7.04 -1.75 16.71
CA LYS A 132 5.64 -1.71 17.17
C LYS A 132 4.66 -2.00 16.02
N THR A 133 4.90 -1.40 14.86
CA THR A 133 4.08 -1.59 13.67
C THR A 133 4.11 -3.05 13.21
N ALA A 134 5.30 -3.63 13.07
CA ALA A 134 5.50 -5.03 12.68
C ALA A 134 4.80 -6.01 13.65
N LEU A 135 4.94 -5.80 14.95
CA LEU A 135 4.29 -6.65 15.96
C LEU A 135 2.76 -6.51 15.91
N THR A 136 2.26 -5.29 15.70
CA THR A 136 0.81 -5.03 15.60
C THR A 136 0.23 -5.70 14.34
N SER A 137 0.91 -5.60 13.20
CA SER A 137 0.47 -6.29 11.97
C SER A 137 0.51 -7.80 12.14
N CYS A 138 1.57 -8.36 12.75
CA CYS A 138 1.63 -9.78 13.08
C CYS A 138 0.43 -10.23 13.94
N ALA A 139 0.09 -9.46 14.98
CA ALA A 139 -1.04 -9.79 15.85
C ALA A 139 -2.38 -9.79 15.09
N ILE A 140 -2.62 -8.78 14.25
CA ILE A 140 -3.85 -8.70 13.43
C ILE A 140 -3.96 -9.89 12.46
N LEU A 141 -2.84 -10.31 11.87
CA LEU A 141 -2.82 -11.44 10.95
C LEU A 141 -2.98 -12.78 11.67
N ALA A 142 -2.34 -12.94 12.83
CA ALA A 142 -2.47 -14.14 13.65
C ALA A 142 -3.91 -14.32 14.13
N ASP A 143 -4.55 -13.26 14.60
CA ASP A 143 -5.96 -13.28 15.02
C ASP A 143 -6.88 -13.72 13.88
N ARG A 144 -6.63 -13.26 12.64
CA ARG A 144 -7.36 -13.74 11.46
C ARG A 144 -7.18 -15.23 11.18
N GLN A 145 -5.96 -15.75 11.33
CA GLN A 145 -5.76 -17.18 11.18
C GLN A 145 -6.60 -17.93 12.20
N LEU A 146 -6.62 -17.48 13.46
CA LEU A 146 -7.43 -18.08 14.52
C LEU A 146 -8.94 -18.00 14.25
N VAL A 147 -9.43 -16.88 13.70
CA VAL A 147 -10.87 -16.69 13.39
C VAL A 147 -11.30 -17.51 12.17
N ASN A 148 -10.45 -17.63 11.14
CA ASN A 148 -10.77 -18.39 9.93
C ASN A 148 -10.55 -19.90 10.10
N THR A 149 -9.75 -20.33 11.07
CA THR A 149 -9.62 -21.74 11.46
C THR A 149 -10.43 -22.02 12.72
N GLY A 150 -11.73 -22.32 12.59
CA GLY A 150 -12.58 -22.78 13.70
C GLY A 150 -12.15 -24.12 14.36
N ARG A 151 -10.90 -24.56 14.17
CA ARG A 151 -10.24 -25.68 14.85
C ARG A 151 -8.76 -25.33 15.05
N THR A 152 -8.25 -25.72 16.20
CA THR A 152 -6.82 -25.77 16.56
C THR A 152 -5.93 -26.06 15.34
N PRO A 153 -4.92 -25.23 15.04
CA PRO A 153 -4.15 -25.39 13.81
C PRO A 153 -3.30 -26.65 13.89
N ASP A 154 -3.41 -27.50 12.86
CA ASP A 154 -2.32 -28.38 12.49
C ASP A 154 -1.16 -27.46 12.04
N LEU A 155 -0.21 -27.22 12.94
CA LEU A 155 0.77 -26.13 12.93
C LEU A 155 1.66 -26.03 11.67
N LYS A 156 1.58 -26.97 10.73
CA LYS A 156 2.52 -27.07 9.60
C LYS A 156 1.97 -26.72 8.22
N LYS A 157 0.65 -26.58 8.03
CA LYS A 157 0.07 -26.29 6.70
C LYS A 157 -0.74 -25.00 6.59
N GLY A 158 -1.27 -24.47 7.70
CA GLY A 158 -2.09 -23.26 7.70
C GLY A 158 -1.32 -21.93 7.63
N TRP A 159 -0.08 -21.91 8.16
CA TRP A 159 0.73 -20.68 8.28
C TRP A 159 1.21 -20.14 6.93
N HIS A 160 1.50 -21.02 5.97
CA HIS A 160 2.11 -20.64 4.70
C HIS A 160 1.13 -20.05 3.67
N SER A 161 -0.17 -20.32 3.78
CA SER A 161 -1.09 -20.08 2.65
C SER A 161 -1.84 -18.75 2.69
N LEU A 162 -1.92 -18.04 3.81
CA LEU A 162 -2.89 -16.96 3.94
C LEU A 162 -2.35 -15.53 4.03
N ILE A 163 -1.15 -15.28 4.54
CA ILE A 163 -0.44 -14.00 4.35
C ILE A 163 1.06 -14.27 4.55
N SER A 164 1.86 -14.35 3.48
CA SER A 164 3.30 -14.15 3.64
C SER A 164 3.55 -12.65 3.67
N LEU A 165 3.75 -12.10 4.88
CA LEU A 165 4.31 -10.76 4.95
C LEU A 165 5.78 -10.85 4.61
N ASP A 166 6.12 -10.36 3.43
CA ASP A 166 7.50 -10.11 3.03
C ASP A 166 8.03 -8.93 3.87
N TYR A 167 8.37 -9.19 5.13
CA TYR A 167 8.93 -8.20 6.05
C TYR A 167 10.37 -7.88 5.67
N LYS A 168 10.51 -7.09 4.62
CA LYS A 168 11.77 -6.46 4.21
C LYS A 168 11.73 -4.95 4.46
N PRO A 169 12.88 -4.28 4.62
CA PRO A 169 12.93 -2.83 4.84
C PRO A 169 12.15 -2.02 3.78
N ALA A 170 12.09 -2.48 2.54
CA ALA A 170 11.32 -1.82 1.46
C ALA A 170 9.81 -1.75 1.74
N ASN A 171 9.28 -2.71 2.48
CA ASN A 171 7.84 -2.85 2.75
C ASN A 171 7.41 -2.11 4.04
N PHE A 172 8.35 -1.51 4.76
CA PHE A 172 8.05 -0.58 5.85
C PHE A 172 8.07 0.84 5.33
N LEU A 173 6.90 1.44 5.26
CA LEU A 173 6.68 2.79 4.77
C LEU A 173 6.64 3.76 5.95
N LEU A 174 7.28 4.92 5.81
CA LEU A 174 7.46 5.89 6.87
C LEU A 174 7.09 7.31 6.43
N SER A 175 6.57 8.10 7.36
CA SER A 175 6.36 9.55 7.19
C SER A 175 6.69 10.28 8.48
N GLY A 176 7.06 11.56 8.38
CA GLY A 176 7.39 12.37 9.54
C GLY A 176 8.72 11.98 10.19
N ILE A 177 9.63 11.33 9.44
CA ILE A 177 10.94 10.87 9.91
C ILE A 177 11.94 12.01 10.20
N GLU A 178 11.53 13.27 10.08
CA GLU A 178 12.32 14.42 10.50
C GLU A 178 11.62 15.17 11.65
N THR A 179 10.57 14.56 12.21
CA THR A 179 9.69 15.14 13.22
C THR A 179 9.53 14.19 14.40
N ASP A 180 8.90 14.66 15.49
CA ASP A 180 8.57 13.79 16.62
C ASP A 180 7.32 12.91 16.38
N ASP A 181 6.61 13.11 15.26
CA ASP A 181 5.38 12.38 14.91
C ASP A 181 5.63 11.36 13.79
N ILE A 182 6.46 10.35 14.11
CA ILE A 182 6.83 9.30 13.16
C ILE A 182 5.66 8.33 12.99
N THR A 183 5.24 8.14 11.74
CA THR A 183 4.29 7.09 11.36
C THR A 183 5.02 5.99 10.61
N ALA A 184 4.75 4.73 10.97
CA ALA A 184 5.20 3.57 10.22
C ALA A 184 4.02 2.68 9.85
N LYS A 185 4.05 2.14 8.63
CA LYS A 185 3.01 1.24 8.09
C LYS A 185 3.64 0.16 7.22
N VAL A 186 3.01 -1.00 7.22
CA VAL A 186 3.37 -2.11 6.33
C VAL A 186 2.66 -1.92 4.98
N GLY A 187 3.43 -2.00 3.91
CA GLY A 187 2.99 -2.09 2.52
C GLY A 187 3.16 -3.50 1.95
N ASP A 188 2.78 -3.69 0.68
CA ASP A 188 2.97 -4.94 -0.09
C ASP A 188 2.53 -6.20 0.64
N LEU A 189 1.22 -6.33 0.85
CA LEU A 189 0.63 -7.46 1.58
C LEU A 189 0.31 -8.64 0.64
N GLY A 190 0.57 -8.52 -0.66
CA GLY A 190 0.10 -9.44 -1.69
C GLY A 190 1.06 -10.57 -2.07
N HIS A 191 2.28 -10.58 -1.52
CA HIS A 191 3.30 -11.55 -1.89
C HIS A 191 3.03 -12.92 -1.26
N ASN A 192 3.05 -13.98 -2.07
CA ASN A 192 3.23 -15.36 -1.65
C ASN A 192 4.30 -15.93 -2.59
N GLU A 193 5.36 -16.52 -2.03
CA GLU A 193 6.23 -17.44 -2.78
C GLU A 193 5.49 -18.74 -3.08
#